data_AF-A0A920LZ31-F1
#
_entry.id   AF-A0A920LZ31-F1
#
_cell.length_a   1.000
_cell.length_b   1.000
_cell.length_c   1.000
_cell.angle_alpha   90.00
_cell.angle_beta   90.00
_cell.angle_gamma   90.00
#
_symmetry.space_group_name_H-M   'P 1'
#
loop_
_entity.id
_entity.type
_entity.pdbx_description
1 polymer ?
#
loop_
_entity_poly.entity_id
_entity_poly.type
_entity_poly.pdbx_seq_one_letter_code
_entity_poly.pdbx_strand_id
1 'polypeptide(L)'
;MFFLVDACQITQQRNNPNNFSQDEILEGREKYSTCMNFIMSLSTTLNSRCINLETTDLSPEENFTYADLSKVHTTQDIIQEVLLYSKRFPQFDNQIAWLHASKAISQKWPCIKNLDK
;
A
#
# COMPACT_ATOMS: atom_id res chain seq x y z
N MET A 1 -5.34 9.31 -15.97
CA MET A 1 -4.40 9.17 -14.84
C MET A 1 -5.23 8.74 -13.64
N PHE A 2 -4.96 7.57 -13.08
CA PHE A 2 -5.72 7.04 -11.94
C PHE A 2 -5.09 7.50 -10.62
N PHE A 3 -5.92 7.85 -9.64
CA PHE A 3 -5.47 7.99 -8.27
C PHE A 3 -5.25 6.61 -7.65
N LEU A 4 -4.30 6.48 -6.72
CA LEU A 4 -3.97 5.18 -6.12
C LEU A 4 -5.19 4.49 -5.52
N VAL A 5 -6.04 5.23 -4.81
CA VAL A 5 -7.21 4.67 -4.13
C VAL A 5 -8.21 4.12 -5.15
N ASP A 6 -8.54 4.89 -6.20
CA ASP A 6 -9.38 4.42 -7.31
C ASP A 6 -8.79 3.19 -7.99
N ALA A 7 -7.48 3.22 -8.30
CA ALA A 7 -6.79 2.08 -8.89
C ALA A 7 -6.86 0.83 -7.99
N CYS A 8 -6.72 0.98 -6.68
CA CYS A 8 -6.74 -0.14 -5.74
C CYS A 8 -8.14 -0.64 -5.39
N GLN A 9 -9.19 0.16 -5.57
CA GLN A 9 -10.58 -0.29 -5.32
C GLN A 9 -10.98 -1.44 -6.25
N ILE A 10 -10.42 -1.53 -7.46
CA ILE A 10 -10.72 -2.62 -8.41
C ILE A 10 -10.38 -4.00 -7.83
N THR A 11 -9.41 -4.08 -6.90
CA THR A 11 -8.99 -5.33 -6.26
C THR A 11 -10.05 -5.90 -5.30
N GLN A 12 -11.01 -5.07 -4.89
CA GLN A 12 -12.11 -5.46 -4.00
C GLN A 12 -13.36 -5.88 -4.78
N GLN A 13 -13.40 -5.64 -6.08
CA GLN A 13 -14.56 -5.88 -6.90
C GLN A 13 -14.60 -7.33 -7.37
N ARG A 14 -15.72 -8.02 -7.16
CA ARG A 14 -16.02 -9.30 -7.81
C ARG A 14 -16.88 -9.04 -9.04
N ASN A 15 -16.23 -8.73 -10.15
CA ASN A 15 -16.91 -8.40 -11.39
C ASN A 15 -17.22 -9.67 -12.20
N ASN A 16 -18.48 -9.82 -12.63
CA ASN A 16 -18.84 -10.82 -13.64
C ASN A 16 -18.41 -10.29 -15.02
N PRO A 17 -17.48 -10.95 -15.74
CA PRO A 17 -16.97 -10.46 -17.02
C PRO A 17 -18.04 -10.23 -18.08
N ASN A 18 -19.18 -10.91 -17.97
CA ASN A 18 -20.28 -10.82 -18.93
C ASN A 18 -21.10 -9.51 -18.83
N ASN A 19 -20.88 -8.71 -17.78
CA ASN A 19 -21.65 -7.49 -17.51
C ASN A 19 -20.88 -6.21 -17.89
N PHE A 20 -19.68 -6.33 -18.47
CA PHE A 20 -18.81 -5.20 -18.79
C PHE A 20 -18.46 -5.18 -20.27
N SER A 21 -18.34 -3.98 -20.83
CA SER A 21 -17.77 -3.75 -22.15
C SER A 21 -16.27 -4.12 -22.18
N GLN A 22 -15.72 -4.31 -23.39
CA GLN A 22 -14.29 -4.55 -23.53
C GLN A 22 -13.45 -3.39 -22.97
N ASP A 23 -13.89 -2.15 -23.17
CA ASP A 23 -13.18 -0.96 -22.70
C ASP A 23 -13.13 -0.92 -21.17
N GLU A 24 -14.23 -1.23 -20.48
CA GLU A 24 -14.26 -1.32 -19.01
C GLU A 24 -13.36 -2.44 -18.47
N ILE A 25 -13.26 -3.57 -19.17
CA ILE A 25 -12.34 -4.66 -18.81
C ILE A 25 -10.89 -4.20 -18.96
N LEU A 26 -10.56 -3.47 -20.03
CA LEU A 26 -9.22 -2.93 -20.25
C LEU A 26 -8.85 -1.88 -19.19
N GLU A 27 -9.76 -0.95 -18.90
CA GLU A 27 -9.57 0.05 -17.84
C GLU A 27 -9.36 -0.61 -16.48
N GLY A 28 -10.17 -1.62 -16.15
CA GLY A 28 -10.03 -2.38 -14.91
C GLY A 28 -8.68 -3.08 -14.78
N ARG A 29 -8.15 -3.63 -15.89
CA ARG A 29 -6.81 -4.24 -15.92
C ARG A 29 -5.70 -3.20 -15.71
N GLU A 30 -5.82 -2.03 -16.30
CA GLU A 30 -4.85 -0.94 -16.11
C GLU A 30 -4.85 -0.43 -14.66
N LYS A 31 -6.04 -0.25 -14.06
CA LYS A 31 -6.18 0.09 -12.63
C LYS A 31 -5.55 -0.96 -11.74
N TYR A 32 -5.84 -2.24 -12.00
CA TYR A 32 -5.28 -3.36 -11.22
C TYR A 32 -3.75 -3.38 -11.30
N SER A 33 -3.19 -3.29 -12.51
CA SER A 33 -1.74 -3.24 -12.74
C SER A 33 -1.11 -2.04 -12.02
N THR A 34 -1.75 -0.86 -12.10
CA THR A 34 -1.29 0.36 -11.43
C THR A 34 -1.23 0.17 -9.91
N CYS A 35 -2.29 -0.36 -9.29
CA CYS A 35 -2.31 -0.62 -7.86
C CYS A 35 -1.23 -1.64 -7.46
N MET A 36 -1.17 -2.79 -8.14
CA MET A 36 -0.24 -3.87 -7.79
C MET A 36 1.22 -3.43 -7.90
N ASN A 37 1.59 -2.78 -9.00
CA ASN A 37 2.97 -2.30 -9.20
C ASN A 37 3.35 -1.28 -8.14
N PHE A 38 2.46 -0.35 -7.83
CA PHE A 38 2.69 0.65 -6.78
C PHE A 38 2.87 -0.02 -5.42
N ILE A 39 1.94 -0.90 -5.02
CA ILE A 39 1.97 -1.56 -3.70
C ILE A 39 3.20 -2.45 -3.57
N MET A 40 3.56 -3.21 -4.60
CA MET A 40 4.76 -4.03 -4.59
C MET A 40 6.02 -3.18 -4.43
N SER A 41 6.16 -2.11 -5.22
CA SER A 41 7.32 -1.22 -5.17
C SER A 41 7.47 -0.55 -3.80
N LEU A 42 6.36 -0.01 -3.26
CA LEU A 42 6.35 0.62 -1.96
C LEU A 42 6.68 -0.39 -0.86
N SER A 43 5.99 -1.53 -0.82
CA SER A 43 6.17 -2.56 0.22
C SER A 43 7.59 -3.11 0.23
N THR A 44 8.17 -3.33 -0.95
CA THR A 44 9.57 -3.76 -1.09
C THR A 44 10.52 -2.71 -0.52
N THR A 45 10.27 -1.43 -0.83
CA THR A 45 11.09 -0.32 -0.33
C THR A 45 11.02 -0.21 1.19
N LEU A 46 9.82 -0.20 1.78
CA LEU A 46 9.63 -0.06 3.22
C LEU A 46 10.21 -1.25 4.00
N ASN A 47 9.99 -2.47 3.50
CA ASN A 47 10.49 -3.68 4.14
C ASN A 47 12.02 -3.80 4.02
N SER A 48 12.58 -3.49 2.85
CA SER A 48 14.04 -3.48 2.67
C SER A 48 14.70 -2.46 3.61
N ARG A 49 14.12 -1.27 3.74
CA ARG A 49 14.59 -0.27 4.70
C ARG A 49 14.53 -0.79 6.14
N CYS A 50 13.45 -1.47 6.53
CA CYS A 50 13.31 -2.04 7.86
C CYS A 50 14.34 -3.15 8.15
N ILE A 51 14.55 -4.07 7.21
CA ILE A 51 15.53 -5.16 7.32
C ILE A 51 16.95 -4.60 7.48
N ASN A 52 17.29 -3.56 6.72
CA ASN A 52 18.61 -2.95 6.69
C ASN A 52 18.78 -1.82 7.71
N LEU A 53 17.76 -1.50 8.51
CA LEU A 53 17.85 -0.45 9.51
C LEU A 53 18.97 -0.84 10.48
N GLU A 54 19.99 -0.01 10.71
CA GLU A 54 21.09 -0.36 11.61
C GLU A 54 20.83 0.13 13.05
N THR A 55 20.17 1.28 13.19
CA THR A 55 19.90 1.99 14.46
C THR A 55 18.44 1.91 14.87
N THR A 56 18.15 1.98 16.17
CA THR A 56 16.78 1.88 16.71
C THR A 56 16.06 3.23 16.84
N ASP A 57 16.79 4.34 16.80
CA ASP A 57 16.21 5.69 16.94
C ASP A 57 15.91 6.30 15.57
N LEU A 58 14.70 6.07 15.08
CA LEU A 58 14.14 6.76 13.92
C LEU A 58 13.37 8.00 14.38
N SER A 59 13.58 9.13 13.71
CA SER A 59 12.73 10.30 13.92
C SER A 59 11.27 9.99 13.56
N PRO A 60 10.29 10.75 14.09
CA PRO A 60 8.88 10.62 13.69
C PRO A 60 8.68 10.76 12.17
N GLU A 61 9.51 11.55 11.50
CA GLU A 61 9.48 11.69 10.04
C GLU A 61 10.04 10.49 9.30
N GLU A 62 11.08 9.85 9.83
CA GLU A 62 11.65 8.68 9.19
C GLU A 62 10.78 7.44 9.38
N ASN A 63 10.09 7.33 10.52
CA ASN A 63 9.28 6.17 10.89
C ASN A 63 8.26 5.75 9.82
N PHE A 64 7.64 6.70 9.11
CA PHE A 64 6.68 6.36 8.06
C PHE A 64 7.34 5.83 6.77
N THR A 65 8.66 5.71 6.71
CA THR A 65 9.41 5.18 5.57
C THR A 65 9.99 3.78 5.81
N TYR A 66 9.63 3.15 6.93
CA TYR A 66 10.02 1.80 7.32
C TYR A 66 8.78 0.99 7.69
N ALA A 67 8.74 -0.29 7.32
CA ALA A 67 7.68 -1.17 7.78
C ALA A 67 8.21 -2.60 7.89
N ASP A 68 7.88 -3.31 8.99
CA ASP A 68 8.20 -4.73 9.14
C ASP A 68 7.07 -5.57 8.52
N LEU A 69 7.27 -6.03 7.30
CA LEU A 69 6.28 -6.82 6.58
C LEU A 69 6.45 -8.34 6.79
N SER A 70 7.27 -8.78 7.76
CA SER A 70 7.51 -10.20 8.04
C SER A 70 6.26 -10.99 8.44
N LYS A 71 5.25 -10.30 8.97
CA LYS A 71 3.94 -10.86 9.37
C LYS A 71 2.82 -10.60 8.36
N VAL A 72 3.14 -10.03 7.20
CA VAL A 72 2.16 -9.84 6.12
C VAL A 72 2.10 -11.13 5.30
N HIS A 73 0.90 -11.66 5.11
CA HIS A 73 0.72 -12.93 4.41
C HIS A 73 0.36 -12.74 2.94
N THR A 74 -0.32 -11.64 2.59
CA THR A 74 -0.75 -11.37 1.22
C THR A 74 -0.59 -9.89 0.85
N THR A 75 -0.43 -9.61 -0.45
CA THR A 75 -0.49 -8.22 -0.95
C THR A 75 -1.87 -7.58 -0.70
N GLN A 76 -2.92 -8.40 -0.61
CA GLN A 76 -4.27 -7.92 -0.31
C GLN A 76 -4.37 -7.30 1.09
N ASP A 77 -3.63 -7.80 2.07
CA ASP A 77 -3.59 -7.22 3.41
C ASP A 77 -3.09 -5.77 3.38
N ILE A 78 -2.05 -5.53 2.59
CA ILE A 78 -1.44 -4.20 2.39
C ILE A 78 -2.42 -3.28 1.66
N ILE A 79 -3.03 -3.75 0.56
CA ILE A 79 -4.02 -2.99 -0.20
C ILE A 79 -5.21 -2.62 0.70
N GLN A 80 -5.69 -3.55 1.52
CA GLN A 80 -6.80 -3.32 2.42
C GLN A 80 -6.47 -2.22 3.45
N GLU A 81 -5.27 -2.23 4.03
CA GLU A 81 -4.87 -1.19 4.98
C GLU A 81 -4.79 0.19 4.31
N VAL A 82 -4.25 0.27 3.09
CA VAL A 82 -4.20 1.53 2.31
C VAL A 82 -5.61 2.06 2.04
N LEU A 83 -6.56 1.19 1.64
CA LEU A 83 -7.96 1.57 1.41
C LEU A 83 -8.69 1.95 2.72
N LEU A 84 -8.39 1.29 3.83
CA LEU A 84 -8.94 1.64 5.15
C LEU A 84 -8.39 2.97 5.66
N TYR A 85 -7.12 3.27 5.38
CA TYR A 85 -6.51 4.55 5.68
C TYR A 85 -7.17 5.67 4.87
N SER A 86 -7.41 5.49 3.58
CA SER A 86 -8.06 6.52 2.75
C SER A 86 -9.47 6.88 3.23
N LYS A 87 -10.24 5.90 3.71
CA LYS A 87 -11.55 6.15 4.35
C LYS A 87 -11.46 7.01 5.61
N ARG A 88 -10.37 6.90 6.38
CA ARG A 88 -10.12 7.71 7.59
C ARG A 88 -9.61 9.11 7.24
N PHE A 89 -8.95 9.26 6.09
CA PHE A 89 -8.34 10.50 5.63
C PHE A 89 -8.76 10.79 4.19
N PRO A 90 -10.02 11.22 3.94
CA PRO A 90 -10.56 11.38 2.57
C PRO A 90 -9.77 12.35 1.69
N GLN A 91 -9.03 13.29 2.29
CA GLN A 91 -8.10 14.16 1.57
C GLN A 91 -7.00 13.38 0.83
N PHE A 92 -6.73 12.12 1.21
CA PHE A 92 -5.75 11.25 0.58
C PHE A 92 -6.18 10.80 -0.83
N ASP A 93 -7.49 10.69 -1.09
CA ASP A 93 -7.99 10.13 -2.36
C ASP A 93 -7.47 10.88 -3.59
N ASN A 94 -7.08 12.16 -3.43
CA ASN A 94 -6.54 13.02 -4.48
C ASN A 94 -5.08 13.48 -4.24
N GLN A 95 -4.35 12.87 -3.30
CA GLN A 95 -3.00 13.32 -2.89
C GLN A 95 -1.88 12.35 -3.30
N ILE A 96 -0.64 12.73 -2.98
CA ILE A 96 0.58 11.95 -3.25
C ILE A 96 0.42 10.54 -2.68
N ALA A 97 0.21 9.60 -3.59
CA ALA A 97 0.00 8.18 -3.35
C ALA A 97 1.05 7.59 -2.38
N TRP A 98 2.32 7.97 -2.57
CA TRP A 98 3.47 7.43 -1.83
C TRP A 98 3.41 7.75 -0.33
N LEU A 99 3.31 9.03 0.05
CA LEU A 99 3.44 9.44 1.45
C LEU A 99 2.38 8.80 2.35
N HIS A 100 1.13 8.85 1.94
CA HIS A 100 0.01 8.37 2.76
C HIS A 100 -0.14 6.86 2.74
N ALA A 101 0.15 6.20 1.61
CA ALA A 101 0.24 4.74 1.62
C ALA A 101 1.40 4.27 2.50
N SER A 102 2.53 4.97 2.47
CA SER A 102 3.67 4.71 3.35
C SER A 102 3.28 4.85 4.82
N LYS A 103 2.60 5.94 5.18
CA LYS A 103 2.05 6.13 6.53
C LYS A 103 1.07 5.02 6.92
N ALA A 104 0.14 4.64 6.05
CA ALA A 104 -0.83 3.58 6.32
C ALA A 104 -0.11 2.26 6.67
N ILE A 105 0.84 1.86 5.84
CA ILE A 105 1.59 0.61 5.99
C ILE A 105 2.47 0.66 7.24
N SER A 106 3.28 1.69 7.42
CA SER A 106 4.20 1.83 8.56
C SER A 106 3.48 1.97 9.90
N GLN A 107 2.30 2.58 9.95
CA GLN A 107 1.50 2.64 11.18
C GLN A 107 0.93 1.27 11.57
N LYS A 108 0.53 0.48 10.58
CA LYS A 108 -0.04 -0.86 10.81
C LYS A 108 1.04 -1.89 11.15
N TRP A 109 2.17 -1.81 10.46
CA TRP A 109 3.31 -2.70 10.59
C TRP A 109 4.58 -1.89 10.90
N PRO A 110 4.68 -1.30 12.10
CA PRO A 110 5.84 -0.52 12.48
C PRO A 110 7.10 -1.37 12.44
N CYS A 111 8.20 -0.79 11.95
CA CYS A 111 9.49 -1.44 12.03
C CYS A 111 9.98 -1.43 13.48
N ILE A 112 9.99 -2.60 14.13
CA ILE A 112 10.47 -2.75 15.50
C ILE A 112 11.72 -3.64 15.46
N LYS A 113 12.89 -3.06 15.72
CA LYS A 113 14.09 -3.86 15.98
C LYS A 113 14.07 -4.34 17.42
N ASN A 114 13.65 -5.59 17.63
CA ASN A 114 13.93 -6.30 18.87
C ASN A 114 15.39 -6.74 18.86
N LEU A 115 16.25 -6.02 19.56
CA LEU A 115 17.67 -6.38 19.75
C LEU A 115 17.87 -7.56 20.72
N ASP A 116 16.79 -8.09 21.31
CA ASP A 116 16.85 -9.20 22.29
C ASP A 116 16.79 -10.59 21.61
N LYS A 117 17.80 -10.90 20.78
CA LYS A 117 18.11 -12.29 20.40
C LYS A 117 19.58 -12.59 20.66
#